data_AF-A0A383CI61-F1
#
_entry.id   AF-A0A383CI61-F1
#
_cell.length_a   1.000
_cell.length_b   1.000
_cell.length_c   1.000
_cell.angle_alpha   90.00
_cell.angle_beta   90.00
_cell.angle_gamma   90.00
#
_symmetry.space_group_name_H-M   'P 1'
#
loop_
_entity.id
_entity.type
_entity.pdbx_description
1 polymer ?
#
loop_
_entity_poly.entity_id
_entity_poly.type
_entity_poly.pdbx_seq_one_letter_code
_entity_poly.pdbx_strand_id
1 'polypeptide(L)'
;MSGAQRTSIMQVKPTSVSARLPNGEVKLYEGNTVIMADFGMWIKGDDSLELFPWERVLHVFFDNIEEQTKVWEEVVLTVFDDIFEDYDDEEDEEVVDESTTDSNQVTPDTTEVLGVTPDTTENPTDVIETPTPNPSGDNPDVNPYE
;
A
#
# COMPACT_ATOMS: atom_id res chain seq x y z
N MET A 1 -8.39 -12.06 -25.34
CA MET A 1 -7.22 -12.90 -25.02
C MET A 1 -7.17 -12.97 -23.50
N SER A 2 -6.84 -14.11 -22.88
CA SER A 2 -6.80 -14.18 -21.41
C SER A 2 -5.62 -13.32 -20.93
N GLY A 3 -5.91 -12.16 -20.32
CA GLY A 3 -4.94 -11.44 -19.52
C GLY A 3 -4.36 -12.42 -18.51
N ALA A 4 -3.06 -12.68 -18.59
CA ALA A 4 -2.40 -13.52 -17.61
C ALA A 4 -2.27 -12.67 -16.35
N GLN A 5 -3.17 -12.88 -15.39
CA GLN A 5 -3.05 -12.26 -14.05
C GLN A 5 -1.63 -12.48 -13.56
N ARG A 6 -0.89 -11.39 -13.36
CA ARG A 6 0.46 -11.45 -12.82
C ARG A 6 0.34 -11.78 -11.34
N THR A 7 0.78 -12.98 -10.96
CA THR A 7 0.93 -13.32 -9.54
C THR A 7 2.08 -12.50 -8.97
N SER A 8 1.77 -11.50 -8.15
CA SER A 8 2.78 -10.79 -7.36
C SER A 8 3.35 -11.71 -6.28
N ILE A 9 4.66 -11.96 -6.36
CA ILE A 9 5.40 -12.80 -5.43
C ILE A 9 6.61 -12.00 -4.93
N MET A 10 6.69 -11.77 -3.63
CA MET A 10 7.78 -11.00 -3.02
C MET A 10 8.48 -11.79 -1.92
N GLN A 11 9.81 -11.80 -1.95
CA GLN A 11 10.61 -12.32 -0.84
C GLN A 11 11.06 -11.18 0.09
N VAL A 12 10.75 -11.27 1.38
CA VAL A 12 11.14 -10.28 2.40
C VAL A 12 11.64 -10.95 3.67
N LYS A 13 12.28 -10.17 4.54
CA LYS A 13 12.76 -10.64 5.84
C LYS A 13 12.16 -9.82 6.98
N PRO A 14 10.95 -10.15 7.44
CA PRO A 14 10.35 -9.50 8.60
C PRO A 14 11.14 -9.82 9.88
N THR A 15 10.97 -8.96 10.87
CA THR A 15 11.50 -9.18 12.22
C THR A 15 10.77 -10.33 12.88
N SER A 16 9.45 -10.40 12.73
CA SER A 16 8.67 -11.54 13.18
C SER A 16 7.36 -11.73 12.41
N VAL A 17 6.87 -12.97 12.43
CA VAL A 17 5.57 -13.36 11.90
C VAL A 17 4.85 -14.21 12.95
N SER A 18 3.58 -13.89 13.21
CA SER A 18 2.70 -14.76 13.99
C SER A 18 1.63 -15.38 13.09
N ALA A 19 1.49 -16.69 13.17
CA ALA A 19 0.51 -17.43 12.38
C ALA A 19 -0.23 -18.48 13.23
N ARG A 20 -1.49 -18.73 12.90
CA ARG A 20 -2.33 -19.75 13.52
C ARG A 20 -2.12 -21.10 12.82
N LEU A 21 -1.68 -22.09 13.60
CA LEU A 21 -1.52 -23.46 13.18
C LEU A 21 -2.87 -24.17 12.97
N PRO A 22 -2.91 -25.31 12.25
CA PRO A 22 -4.16 -26.07 12.06
C PRO A 22 -4.83 -26.53 13.35
N ASN A 23 -4.05 -26.72 14.43
CA ASN A 23 -4.55 -27.10 15.76
C ASN A 23 -5.11 -25.90 16.55
N GLY A 24 -5.08 -24.68 15.99
CA GLY A 24 -5.56 -23.45 16.63
C GLY A 24 -4.51 -22.70 17.46
N GLU A 25 -3.34 -23.29 17.69
CA GLU A 25 -2.24 -22.64 18.41
C GLU A 25 -1.63 -21.52 17.55
N VAL A 26 -1.06 -20.51 18.21
CA VAL A 26 -0.32 -19.45 17.54
C VAL A 26 1.17 -19.75 17.64
N LYS A 27 1.86 -19.77 16.50
CA LYS A 27 3.31 -19.91 16.41
C LYS A 27 3.93 -18.59 15.97
N LEU A 28 4.99 -18.21 16.66
CA LEU A 28 5.82 -17.04 16.34
C LEU A 28 7.07 -17.52 15.59
N TYR A 29 7.40 -16.83 14.51
CA TYR A 29 8.58 -17.03 13.68
C TYR A 29 9.40 -15.74 13.76
N GLU A 30 10.66 -15.83 14.17
CA GLU A 30 11.53 -14.66 14.39
C GLU A 30 12.64 -14.63 13.33
N GLY A 31 12.73 -13.53 12.59
CA GLY A 31 13.78 -13.30 11.59
C GLY A 31 13.77 -14.26 10.39
N ASN A 32 12.71 -15.06 10.24
CA ASN A 32 12.56 -15.98 9.11
C ASN A 32 12.36 -15.23 7.80
N THR A 33 12.98 -15.71 6.72
CA THR A 33 12.66 -15.24 5.37
C THR A 33 11.29 -15.73 4.97
N VAL A 34 10.49 -14.86 4.37
CA VAL A 34 9.16 -15.18 3.90
C VAL A 34 9.00 -14.87 2.42
N ILE A 35 8.10 -15.59 1.76
CA ILE A 35 7.61 -15.25 0.43
C ILE A 35 6.13 -14.90 0.58
N MET A 36 5.76 -13.67 0.26
CA MET A 36 4.39 -13.17 0.23
C MET A 36 3.83 -13.34 -1.18
N ALA A 37 2.66 -13.95 -1.29
CA ALA A 37 1.93 -14.17 -2.53
C ALA A 37 0.45 -13.80 -2.33
N ASP A 38 -0.28 -13.60 -3.42
CA ASP A 38 -1.73 -13.37 -3.43
C ASP A 38 -2.55 -14.33 -2.54
N PHE A 39 -2.24 -15.63 -2.54
CA PHE A 39 -2.99 -16.64 -1.79
C PHE A 39 -2.47 -16.91 -0.37
N GLY A 40 -1.31 -16.36 0.00
CA GLY A 40 -0.74 -16.57 1.33
C GLY A 40 0.75 -16.31 1.43
N MET A 41 1.34 -16.81 2.51
CA MET A 41 2.74 -16.58 2.84
C MET A 41 3.46 -17.90 3.11
N TRP A 42 4.60 -18.08 2.45
CA TRP A 42 5.55 -19.12 2.79
C TRP A 42 6.56 -18.62 3.82
N ILE A 43 6.80 -19.40 4.86
CA ILE A 43 7.80 -19.11 5.89
C ILE A 43 8.90 -20.17 5.79
N LYS A 44 10.14 -19.73 5.55
CA LYS A 44 11.31 -20.60 5.49
C LYS A 44 11.91 -20.76 6.88
N GLY A 45 11.73 -21.95 7.46
CA GLY A 45 12.47 -22.42 8.64
C GLY A 45 13.84 -23.00 8.26
N ASP A 46 14.56 -23.52 9.24
CA ASP A 46 15.88 -24.14 9.01
C ASP A 46 15.77 -25.41 8.16
N ASP A 47 14.83 -26.29 8.53
CA ASP A 47 14.56 -27.57 7.85
C ASP A 47 13.12 -27.69 7.31
N SER A 48 12.35 -26.60 7.36
CA SER A 48 10.94 -26.59 6.95
C SER A 48 10.61 -25.43 6.02
N LEU A 49 9.61 -25.64 5.18
CA LEU A 49 8.97 -24.60 4.39
C LEU A 49 7.46 -24.73 4.61
N GLU A 50 6.87 -23.75 5.29
CA GLU A 50 5.48 -23.80 5.74
C GLU A 50 4.64 -22.75 5.00
N LEU A 51 3.52 -23.15 4.41
CA LEU A 51 2.56 -22.25 3.76
C LEU A 51 1.41 -21.92 4.69
N PHE A 52 1.16 -20.62 4.88
CA PHE A 52 0.00 -20.11 5.60
C PHE A 52 -0.89 -19.29 4.66
N PRO A 53 -2.16 -19.68 4.47
CA PRO A 53 -3.17 -18.79 3.91
C PRO A 53 -3.27 -17.51 4.73
N TRP A 54 -3.63 -16.38 4.10
CA TRP A 54 -3.70 -15.09 4.77
C TRP A 54 -4.64 -15.08 5.98
N GLU A 55 -5.72 -15.88 5.98
CA GLU A 55 -6.65 -15.98 7.12
C GLU A 55 -6.01 -16.58 8.38
N ARG A 56 -4.83 -17.20 8.24
CA ARG A 56 -4.06 -17.76 9.35
C ARG A 56 -2.90 -16.88 9.75
N VAL A 57 -2.49 -15.90 8.93
CA VAL A 57 -1.44 -14.94 9.28
C VAL A 57 -2.08 -13.88 10.17
N LEU A 58 -1.56 -13.72 11.39
CA LEU A 58 -2.13 -12.79 12.36
C LEU A 58 -1.41 -11.44 12.33
N HIS A 59 -0.08 -11.46 12.24
CA HIS A 59 0.74 -10.26 12.22
C HIS A 59 2.07 -10.52 11.53
N VAL A 60 2.50 -9.56 10.71
CA VAL A 60 3.86 -9.49 10.15
C VAL A 60 4.47 -8.19 10.65
N PHE A 61 5.56 -8.28 11.41
CA PHE A 61 6.22 -7.13 12.00
C PHE A 61 7.56 -6.87 11.32
N PHE A 62 7.79 -5.60 10.99
CA PHE A 62 9.04 -5.08 10.43
C PHE A 62 9.57 -3.98 11.34
N ASP A 63 10.80 -4.14 11.82
CA ASP A 63 11.62 -3.10 12.46
C ASP A 63 12.43 -2.31 11.42
N ASN A 64 12.70 -2.94 10.27
CA ASN A 64 13.38 -2.34 9.14
C ASN A 64 12.39 -1.63 8.20
N ILE A 65 12.51 -0.30 8.14
CA ILE A 65 11.69 0.56 7.27
C ILE A 65 11.86 0.27 5.78
N GLU A 66 13.04 -0.19 5.34
CA GLU A 66 13.28 -0.53 3.94
C GLU A 66 12.49 -1.76 3.51
N GLU A 67 12.46 -2.79 4.36
CA GLU A 67 11.67 -4.01 4.10
C GLU A 67 10.17 -3.70 4.14
N GLN A 68 9.73 -2.87 5.09
CA GLN A 68 8.35 -2.41 5.15
C GLN A 68 7.95 -1.62 3.90
N THR A 69 8.80 -0.71 3.46
CA THR A 69 8.55 0.12 2.26
C THR A 69 8.41 -0.74 1.01
N LYS A 70 9.27 -1.75 0.82
CA LYS A 70 9.16 -2.68 -0.32
C LYS A 70 7.79 -3.35 -0.37
N VAL A 71 7.33 -3.89 0.77
CA VAL A 71 6.01 -4.53 0.87
C VAL A 71 4.90 -3.53 0.53
N TRP A 72 4.99 -2.30 1.04
CA TRP A 72 4.01 -1.26 0.77
C TRP A 72 3.97 -0.86 -0.71
N GLU A 73 5.13 -0.66 -1.34
CA GLU A 73 5.23 -0.30 -2.76
C GLU A 73 4.58 -1.35 -3.64
N GLU A 74 4.83 -2.64 -3.39
CA GLU A 74 4.21 -3.72 -4.16
C GLU A 74 2.70 -3.79 -3.95
N VAL A 75 2.21 -3.64 -2.72
CA VAL A 75 0.76 -3.63 -2.45
C VAL A 75 0.09 -2.49 -3.21
N VAL A 76 0.71 -1.31 -3.21
CA VAL A 76 0.23 -0.16 -3.95
C VAL A 76 0.21 -0.44 -5.46
N LEU A 77 1.30 -0.97 -6.02
CA LEU A 77 1.39 -1.32 -7.44
C LEU A 77 0.37 -2.37 -7.84
N THR A 78 0.21 -3.43 -7.03
CA THR A 78 -0.76 -4.51 -7.32
C THR A 78 -2.20 -3.99 -7.32
N VAL A 79 -2.55 -3.12 -6.37
CA VAL A 79 -3.89 -2.51 -6.32
C VAL A 79 -4.12 -1.57 -7.51
N PHE A 80 -3.09 -0.81 -7.92
CA PHE A 80 -3.21 0.05 -9.08
C PHE A 80 -3.27 -0.75 -10.40
N ASP A 81 -2.50 -1.82 -10.55
CA ASP A 81 -2.56 -2.69 -11.72
C ASP A 81 -3.97 -3.28 -11.87
N ASP A 82 -4.59 -3.77 -10.79
CA ASP A 82 -5.98 -4.28 -10.82
C ASP A 82 -6.98 -3.19 -11.23
N ILE A 83 -6.81 -1.96 -10.73
CA ILE A 83 -7.66 -0.82 -11.11
C ILE A 83 -7.47 -0.42 -12.57
N PHE A 84 -6.23 -0.39 -13.07
CA PHE A 84 -5.93 0.07 -14.43
C PHE A 84 -6.15 -1.00 -15.50
N GLU A 85 -5.97 -2.28 -15.18
CA GLU A 85 -6.35 -3.39 -16.06
C GLU A 85 -7.85 -3.35 -16.39
N ASP A 86 -8.70 -2.94 -15.43
CA ASP A 86 -10.14 -2.76 -15.65
C ASP A 86 -10.50 -1.57 -16.57
N TYR A 87 -9.60 -0.60 -16.78
CA TYR A 87 -9.83 0.57 -17.64
C TYR A 87 -9.26 0.43 -19.07
N ASP A 88 -8.37 -0.54 -19.33
CA ASP A 88 -7.68 -0.70 -20.62
C ASP A 88 -8.44 -1.65 -21.59
N ASP A 89 -9.62 -2.14 -21.20
CA ASP A 89 -10.47 -3.06 -21.98
C ASP A 89 -11.64 -2.36 -22.73
N GLU A 90 -11.65 -1.02 -22.84
CA GLU A 90 -12.71 -0.23 -23.52
C GLU A 90 -12.33 0.42 -24.87
N GLU A 91 -11.27 -0.01 -25.59
CA GLU A 91 -11.03 0.47 -26.96
C GLU A 91 -10.81 -0.65 -27.99
N ASP A 92 -11.90 -1.04 -28.69
CA ASP A 92 -11.99 -1.52 -30.08
C ASP A 92 -13.40 -2.11 -30.32
N GLU A 93 -14.26 -1.79 -31.31
CA GLU A 93 -14.31 -0.98 -32.52
C GLU A 93 -15.81 -0.79 -32.84
N GLU A 94 -16.23 0.22 -33.63
CA GLU A 94 -17.14 0.03 -34.78
C GLU A 94 -17.04 1.25 -35.70
N VAL A 95 -16.40 0.99 -36.85
CA VAL A 95 -16.26 1.88 -37.99
C VAL A 95 -17.63 2.04 -38.66
N VAL A 96 -18.18 3.26 -38.71
CA VAL A 96 -19.30 3.56 -39.62
C VAL A 96 -18.83 4.58 -40.66
N ASP A 97 -18.44 4.06 -41.81
CA ASP A 97 -18.34 4.79 -43.07
C ASP A 97 -19.71 4.72 -43.76
N GLU A 98 -20.40 5.86 -43.94
CA GLU A 98 -20.85 6.25 -45.29
C GLU A 98 -21.27 7.74 -45.37
N SER A 99 -20.85 8.33 -46.47
CA SER A 99 -20.91 9.73 -46.91
C SER A 99 -22.30 10.36 -47.06
N THR A 100 -22.42 11.70 -46.94
CA THR A 100 -22.58 12.67 -48.07
C THR A 100 -23.10 14.07 -47.66
N THR A 101 -22.38 15.09 -48.15
CA THR A 101 -22.91 16.31 -48.83
C THR A 101 -23.25 17.58 -48.03
N ASP A 102 -22.27 18.51 -48.15
CA ASP A 102 -22.34 19.92 -48.57
C ASP A 102 -22.50 21.10 -47.59
N SER A 103 -21.59 22.06 -47.83
CA SER A 103 -21.74 23.53 -47.77
C SER A 103 -22.09 24.13 -46.40
N ASN A 104 -21.39 25.14 -45.86
CA ASN A 104 -20.81 26.30 -46.52
C ASN A 104 -19.98 27.10 -45.48
N GLN A 105 -18.83 27.60 -45.92
CA GLN A 105 -18.19 28.89 -45.63
C GLN A 105 -18.64 29.74 -44.40
N VAL A 106 -17.70 30.16 -43.53
CA VAL A 106 -17.26 31.57 -43.29
C VAL A 106 -16.19 31.61 -42.17
N THR A 107 -15.15 32.40 -42.44
CA THR A 107 -13.91 32.69 -41.68
C THR A 107 -14.11 33.72 -40.54
N PRO A 108 -13.05 34.13 -39.79
CA PRO A 108 -13.05 34.26 -38.34
C PRO A 108 -13.37 35.68 -37.84
N ASP A 109 -13.40 35.84 -36.51
CA ASP A 109 -12.59 36.79 -35.72
C ASP A 109 -13.36 37.53 -34.60
N THR A 110 -12.61 37.72 -33.51
CA THR A 110 -12.63 38.83 -32.54
C THR A 110 -13.83 38.99 -31.58
N THR A 111 -13.55 38.93 -30.28
CA THR A 111 -13.57 40.08 -29.32
C THR A 111 -13.49 39.48 -27.90
N GLU A 112 -12.35 39.53 -27.18
CA GLU A 112 -11.91 40.65 -26.29
C GLU A 112 -12.93 40.92 -25.14
N VAL A 113 -12.65 41.12 -23.84
CA VAL A 113 -11.48 41.15 -22.93
C VAL A 113 -12.07 41.15 -21.49
N LEU A 114 -11.22 40.94 -20.47
CA LEU A 114 -11.24 41.48 -19.08
C LEU A 114 -11.92 40.58 -18.03
N GLY A 115 -11.32 40.30 -16.86
CA GLY A 115 -10.08 40.76 -16.21
C GLY A 115 -9.65 39.70 -15.17
N VAL A 116 -8.35 39.50 -14.89
CA VAL A 116 -7.51 40.30 -13.98
C VAL A 116 -8.15 40.38 -12.59
N THR A 117 -7.62 39.90 -11.47
CA THR A 117 -6.37 39.22 -11.03
C THR A 117 -6.62 38.85 -9.53
N PRO A 118 -5.65 38.75 -8.60
CA PRO A 118 -4.90 37.55 -8.25
C PRO A 118 -4.90 37.30 -6.71
N ASP A 119 -3.99 36.42 -6.28
CA ASP A 119 -3.28 36.49 -4.99
C ASP A 119 -4.03 36.10 -3.71
N THR A 120 -3.42 35.49 -2.70
CA THR A 120 -2.09 34.88 -2.52
C THR A 120 -2.17 34.10 -1.20
N THR A 121 -1.43 32.99 -1.11
CA THR A 121 -0.56 32.60 0.02
C THR A 121 -1.10 32.73 1.46
N GLU A 122 -1.12 31.61 2.20
CA GLU A 122 -0.33 31.42 3.44
C GLU A 122 -0.64 30.06 4.10
N ASN A 123 0.41 29.23 4.19
CA ASN A 123 0.61 28.13 5.15
C ASN A 123 1.14 28.75 6.48
N PRO A 124 1.47 28.05 7.59
CA PRO A 124 1.01 26.82 8.25
C PRO A 124 0.59 27.11 9.74
N THR A 125 0.38 26.06 10.56
CA THR A 125 0.56 25.99 12.05
C THR A 125 -0.72 25.86 12.89
N ASP A 126 -1.01 24.64 13.36
CA ASP A 126 -1.53 24.32 14.70
C ASP A 126 -1.24 22.84 14.97
N VAL A 127 -0.03 22.51 15.45
CA VAL A 127 0.32 22.21 16.85
C VAL A 127 -0.41 20.99 17.41
N ILE A 128 0.39 19.94 17.55
CA ILE A 128 0.14 18.65 18.19
C ILE A 128 0.15 18.86 19.72
N GLU A 129 -0.93 18.54 20.43
CA GLU A 129 -0.88 18.34 21.89
C GLU A 129 -0.64 16.85 22.21
N THR A 130 0.53 16.56 22.77
CA THR A 130 0.85 15.30 23.43
C THR A 130 0.70 15.49 24.95
N PRO A 131 0.02 14.61 25.69
CA PRO A 131 0.09 14.66 27.15
C PRO A 131 1.47 14.14 27.62
N THR A 132 2.20 15.01 28.31
CA THR A 132 3.50 14.73 28.96
C THR A 132 3.28 13.87 30.22
N PRO A 133 4.15 12.87 30.52
CA PRO A 133 4.09 12.12 31.77
C PRO A 133 4.62 12.96 32.96
N ASN A 134 3.90 12.93 34.08
CA ASN A 134 4.30 13.52 35.36
C ASN A 134 5.60 12.85 35.90
N PRO A 135 6.64 13.63 36.28
CA PRO A 135 7.71 13.14 37.13
C PRO A 135 7.67 13.84 38.51
N SER A 136 7.24 13.11 39.53
CA SER A 136 7.49 13.38 40.96
C SER A 136 7.10 12.09 41.68
N GLY A 137 8.00 11.26 42.20
CA GLY A 137 9.10 11.56 43.10
C GLY A 137 8.69 11.05 44.48
N ASP A 138 9.15 9.85 44.88
CA ASP A 138 9.63 9.59 46.25
C ASP A 138 10.03 8.12 46.52
N ASN A 139 11.24 8.01 47.07
CA ASN A 139 11.78 7.01 48.00
C ASN A 139 12.57 5.79 47.49
N PRO A 140 13.91 5.87 47.45
CA PRO A 140 14.80 4.71 47.54
C PRO A 140 15.20 4.50 49.00
N ASP A 141 14.50 3.64 49.74
CA ASP A 141 15.07 3.06 50.96
C ASP A 141 14.50 1.66 51.24
N VAL A 142 15.22 0.66 50.74
CA VAL A 142 15.15 -0.72 51.24
C VAL A 142 16.59 -1.17 51.47
N ASN A 143 17.08 -0.89 52.69
CA ASN A 143 18.30 -1.49 53.21
C ASN A 143 18.12 -3.03 53.32
N PRO A 144 18.96 -3.85 52.67
CA PRO A 144 18.78 -5.30 52.67
C PRO A 144 19.55 -6.05 53.78
N TYR A 145 19.92 -5.40 54.88
CA TYR A 145 20.56 -6.07 56.01
C TYR A 145 20.09 -5.52 57.37
N GLU A 146 18.98 -6.05 57.90
CA GLU A 146 18.71 -6.29 59.33
C GLU A 146 17.81 -7.53 59.50
#